data_AF-A0A170ZZ92-F1
#
_entry.id   AF-A0A170ZZ92-F1
#
_cell.length_a   1.000
_cell.length_b   1.000
_cell.length_c   1.000
_cell.angle_alpha   90.00
_cell.angle_beta   90.00
_cell.angle_gamma   90.00
#
_symmetry.space_group_name_H-M   'P 1'
#
loop_
_entity.id
_entity.type
_entity.pdbx_description
1 polymer ?
#
loop_
_entity_poly.entity_id
_entity_poly.type
_entity_poly.pdbx_seq_one_letter_code
_entity_poly.pdbx_strand_id
1 'polypeptide(L)'
;KSAKSSRADALSLNVFAALLSALKGLTDGRAGPNAPPCLLGMDDVKKTTVQLIVNSLTSTSPMLRCAGAECLGRTAQVIADPRTTAELAQASFDKLKSARDVASRTGHSLALGCLHRYVGGLGSAQHLNTSISILLALAHDHASPQVQVWSLHALYLMADSGGPMFRGYVEPTLSLALKLLLSVPHSHVDVHQCVGKVLTAIITT
;
A
#
# COMPACT_ATOMS: atom_id res chain seq x y z
N LYS A 1 -26.05 -19.00 3.90
CA LYS A 1 -24.68 -18.93 3.31
C LYS A 1 -23.92 -17.65 3.72
N SER A 2 -24.58 -16.48 3.87
CA SER A 2 -23.95 -15.23 4.32
C SER A 2 -23.24 -15.30 5.70
N ALA A 3 -23.87 -15.91 6.71
CA ALA A 3 -23.29 -16.00 8.07
C ALA A 3 -21.99 -16.84 8.20
N LYS A 4 -21.72 -17.76 7.25
CA LYS A 4 -20.46 -18.53 7.25
C LYS A 4 -19.30 -17.71 6.66
N SER A 5 -19.60 -16.84 5.69
CA SER A 5 -18.63 -15.93 5.08
C SER A 5 -18.19 -14.85 6.07
N SER A 6 -19.15 -14.24 6.80
CA SER A 6 -18.83 -13.19 7.77
C SER A 6 -17.95 -13.68 8.93
N ARG A 7 -18.14 -14.92 9.39
CA ARG A 7 -17.26 -15.52 10.41
C ARG A 7 -15.85 -15.79 9.88
N ALA A 8 -15.71 -16.26 8.64
CA ALA A 8 -14.41 -16.49 8.04
C ALA A 8 -13.63 -15.19 7.83
N ASP A 9 -14.32 -14.12 7.42
CA ASP A 9 -13.72 -12.79 7.27
C ASP A 9 -13.28 -12.21 8.63
N ALA A 10 -14.12 -12.36 9.68
CA ALA A 10 -13.77 -11.92 11.03
C ALA A 10 -12.55 -12.67 11.59
N LEU A 11 -12.48 -13.98 11.40
CA LEU A 11 -11.31 -14.78 11.80
C LEU A 11 -10.05 -14.33 11.06
N SER A 12 -10.16 -14.12 9.74
CA SER A 12 -9.04 -13.63 8.94
C SER A 12 -8.57 -12.25 9.42
N LEU A 13 -9.50 -11.33 9.71
CA LEU A 13 -9.16 -10.01 10.24
C LEU A 13 -8.45 -10.10 11.59
N ASN A 14 -8.89 -11.00 12.49
CA ASN A 14 -8.21 -11.21 13.76
C ASN A 14 -6.77 -11.72 13.56
N VAL A 15 -6.55 -12.62 12.60
CA VAL A 15 -5.21 -13.09 12.22
C VAL A 15 -4.35 -11.93 11.73
N PHE A 16 -4.86 -11.10 10.83
CA PHE A 16 -4.13 -9.93 10.32
C PHE A 16 -3.89 -8.86 11.40
N ALA A 17 -4.82 -8.65 12.32
CA ALA A 17 -4.65 -7.72 13.44
C ALA A 17 -3.57 -8.21 14.41
N ALA A 18 -3.54 -9.50 14.73
CA ALA A 18 -2.49 -10.11 15.54
C ALA A 18 -1.13 -10.03 14.84
N LEU A 19 -1.08 -10.35 13.54
CA LEU A 19 0.13 -10.24 12.74
C LEU A 19 0.66 -8.81 12.69
N LEU A 20 -0.19 -7.82 12.42
CA LEU A 20 0.19 -6.42 12.40
C LEU A 20 0.72 -5.93 13.75
N SER A 21 0.10 -6.38 14.85
CA SER A 21 0.54 -6.05 16.21
C SER A 21 1.91 -6.66 16.52
N ALA A 22 2.13 -7.92 16.12
CA ALA A 22 3.42 -8.57 16.24
C ALA A 22 4.51 -7.85 15.42
N LEU A 23 4.20 -7.49 14.16
CA LEU A 23 5.15 -6.76 13.30
C LEU A 23 5.54 -5.39 13.89
N LYS A 24 4.58 -4.64 14.45
CA LYS A 24 4.86 -3.39 15.18
C LYS A 24 5.77 -3.62 16.39
N GLY A 25 5.49 -4.64 17.19
CA GLY A 25 6.36 -5.01 18.32
C GLY A 25 7.79 -5.36 17.88
N LEU A 26 7.95 -6.01 16.73
CA LEU A 26 9.26 -6.36 16.15
C LEU A 26 10.03 -5.16 15.55
N THR A 27 9.34 -4.08 15.17
CA THR A 27 10.01 -2.85 14.76
C THR A 27 10.47 -2.05 15.97
N ASP A 28 9.64 -1.99 17.02
CA ASP A 28 9.91 -1.17 18.20
C ASP A 28 10.96 -1.82 19.12
N GLY A 29 10.92 -3.16 19.24
CA GLY A 29 11.87 -3.95 20.04
C GLY A 29 13.26 -4.13 19.43
N ARG A 30 13.50 -3.59 18.23
CA ARG A 30 14.77 -3.74 17.50
C ARG A 30 15.86 -2.75 17.92
N ALA A 31 15.54 -1.84 18.85
CA ALA A 31 16.47 -0.86 19.40
C ALA A 31 17.33 -1.48 20.52
N GLY A 32 18.27 -2.38 20.18
CA GLY A 32 19.26 -2.82 21.16
C GLY A 32 20.24 -3.90 20.65
N PRO A 33 21.47 -3.94 21.19
CA PRO A 33 22.50 -4.93 20.82
C PRO A 33 22.12 -6.39 21.20
N ASN A 34 21.08 -6.57 22.01
CA ASN A 34 20.58 -7.88 22.48
C ASN A 34 19.21 -8.25 21.87
N ALA A 35 18.80 -7.60 20.77
CA ALA A 35 17.53 -7.92 20.13
C ALA A 35 17.54 -9.39 19.63
N PRO A 36 16.47 -10.17 19.88
CA PRO A 36 16.40 -11.55 19.42
C PRO A 36 16.49 -11.60 17.88
N PRO A 37 17.09 -12.66 17.31
CA PRO A 37 17.12 -12.83 15.85
C PRO A 37 15.70 -12.78 15.30
N CYS A 38 15.51 -11.99 14.24
CA CYS A 38 14.20 -11.81 13.63
C CYS A 38 13.68 -13.15 13.12
N LEU A 39 12.56 -13.65 13.65
CA LEU A 39 11.94 -14.92 13.23
C LEU A 39 11.58 -14.93 11.73
N LEU A 40 11.34 -13.75 11.15
CA LEU A 40 11.14 -13.54 9.71
C LEU A 40 12.43 -13.60 8.89
N GLY A 41 13.58 -13.84 9.52
CA GLY A 41 14.84 -14.19 8.87
C GLY A 41 14.91 -15.66 8.44
N MET A 42 13.99 -16.51 8.91
CA MET A 42 13.84 -17.88 8.40
C MET A 42 13.07 -17.84 7.07
N ASP A 43 13.66 -18.36 6.00
CA ASP A 43 13.10 -18.25 4.65
C ASP A 43 11.69 -18.87 4.51
N ASP A 44 11.43 -19.98 5.17
CA ASP A 44 10.11 -20.62 5.15
C ASP A 44 9.04 -19.74 5.80
N VAL A 45 9.33 -19.19 6.98
CA VAL A 45 8.42 -18.30 7.72
C VAL A 45 8.16 -17.01 6.93
N LYS A 46 9.23 -16.44 6.34
CA LYS A 46 9.15 -15.28 5.45
C LYS A 46 8.22 -15.55 4.28
N LYS A 47 8.44 -16.66 3.57
CA LYS A 47 7.67 -17.05 2.39
C LYS A 47 6.21 -17.27 2.72
N THR A 48 5.90 -18.04 3.78
CA THR A 48 4.51 -18.30 4.20
C THR A 48 3.81 -17.01 4.62
N THR A 49 4.49 -16.14 5.36
CA THR A 49 3.93 -14.84 5.79
C THR A 49 3.61 -13.95 4.59
N VAL A 50 4.55 -13.81 3.66
CA VAL A 50 4.34 -13.01 2.43
C VAL A 50 3.21 -13.60 1.60
N GLN A 51 3.14 -14.92 1.42
CA GLN A 51 2.06 -15.56 0.66
C GLN A 51 0.69 -15.31 1.30
N LEU A 52 0.58 -15.47 2.62
CA LEU A 52 -0.66 -15.17 3.36
C LEU A 52 -1.10 -13.72 3.12
N ILE A 53 -0.16 -12.77 3.24
CA ILE A 53 -0.43 -11.34 3.05
C ILE A 53 -0.85 -11.05 1.61
N VAL A 54 -0.08 -11.49 0.62
CA VAL A 54 -0.35 -11.21 -0.80
C VAL A 54 -1.73 -11.76 -1.22
N ASN A 55 -2.11 -12.93 -0.73
CA ASN A 55 -3.44 -13.51 -1.00
C ASN A 55 -4.59 -12.64 -0.46
N SER A 56 -4.37 -11.89 0.62
CA SER A 56 -5.40 -11.00 1.17
C SER A 56 -5.62 -9.74 0.35
N LEU A 57 -4.64 -9.32 -0.47
CA LEU A 57 -4.72 -8.10 -1.29
C LEU A 57 -5.77 -8.20 -2.39
N THR A 58 -6.21 -9.41 -2.75
CA THR A 58 -7.25 -9.65 -3.75
C THR A 58 -8.59 -10.04 -3.12
N SER A 59 -8.70 -10.00 -1.78
CA SER A 59 -9.92 -10.33 -1.04
C SER A 59 -11.08 -9.43 -1.45
N THR A 60 -12.31 -9.97 -1.44
CA THR A 60 -13.54 -9.19 -1.62
C THR A 60 -13.77 -8.23 -0.45
N SER A 61 -13.30 -8.58 0.76
CA SER A 61 -13.38 -7.74 1.96
C SER A 61 -12.39 -6.56 1.89
N PRO A 62 -12.87 -5.30 1.84
CA PRO A 62 -11.98 -4.13 1.82
C PRO A 62 -11.08 -4.06 3.05
N MET A 63 -11.59 -4.44 4.22
CA MET A 63 -10.83 -4.44 5.47
C MET A 63 -9.65 -5.42 5.43
N LEU A 64 -9.83 -6.60 4.82
CA LEU A 64 -8.73 -7.56 4.65
C LEU A 64 -7.68 -7.04 3.68
N ARG A 65 -8.08 -6.37 2.60
CA ARG A 65 -7.12 -5.72 1.68
C ARG A 65 -6.31 -4.64 2.42
N CYS A 66 -6.96 -3.85 3.27
CA CYS A 66 -6.30 -2.83 4.07
C CYS A 66 -5.29 -3.43 5.05
N ALA A 67 -5.74 -4.41 5.84
CA ALA A 67 -4.90 -5.07 6.83
C ALA A 67 -3.72 -5.81 6.17
N GLY A 68 -3.96 -6.42 5.01
CA GLY A 68 -2.94 -7.05 4.17
C GLY A 68 -1.89 -6.06 3.69
N ALA A 69 -2.29 -4.94 3.10
CA ALA A 69 -1.36 -3.93 2.63
C ALA A 69 -0.49 -3.34 3.75
N GLU A 70 -1.11 -3.04 4.90
CA GLU A 70 -0.41 -2.58 6.11
C GLU A 70 0.60 -3.62 6.61
N CYS A 71 0.20 -4.90 6.67
CA CYS A 71 1.10 -5.99 7.02
C CYS A 71 2.24 -6.13 6.02
N LEU A 72 1.99 -6.00 4.71
CA LEU A 72 3.03 -6.11 3.69
C LEU A 72 4.15 -5.10 3.90
N GLY A 73 3.78 -3.83 4.09
CA GLY A 73 4.75 -2.76 4.31
C GLY A 73 5.51 -2.93 5.63
N ARG A 74 4.81 -3.32 6.71
CA ARG A 74 5.45 -3.63 7.99
C ARG A 74 6.35 -4.86 7.92
N THR A 75 5.97 -5.91 7.20
CA THR A 75 6.81 -7.08 6.95
C THR A 75 8.07 -6.70 6.19
N ALA A 76 7.98 -5.87 5.14
CA ALA A 76 9.15 -5.36 4.43
C ALA A 76 10.09 -4.56 5.35
N GLN A 77 9.53 -3.66 6.18
CA GLN A 77 10.28 -2.91 7.19
C GLN A 77 10.95 -3.85 8.22
N VAL A 78 10.25 -4.91 8.63
CA VAL A 78 10.76 -5.91 9.58
C VAL A 78 11.82 -6.81 8.95
N ILE A 79 11.76 -7.12 7.66
CA ILE A 79 12.81 -7.90 7.00
C ILE A 79 14.04 -7.02 6.76
N ALA A 80 13.84 -5.73 6.47
CA ALA A 80 14.89 -4.75 6.22
C ALA A 80 15.91 -5.18 5.14
N ASP A 81 15.44 -5.98 4.17
CA ASP A 81 16.21 -6.39 2.99
C ASP A 81 15.70 -5.67 1.73
N PRO A 82 16.55 -4.87 1.05
CA PRO A 82 16.18 -4.20 -0.18
C PRO A 82 15.74 -5.14 -1.31
N ARG A 83 16.32 -6.36 -1.40
CA ARG A 83 15.97 -7.32 -2.47
C ARG A 83 14.55 -7.84 -2.28
N THR A 84 14.24 -8.32 -1.08
CA THR A 84 12.88 -8.74 -0.73
C THR A 84 11.87 -7.60 -0.97
N THR A 85 12.20 -6.37 -0.57
CA THR A 85 11.32 -5.22 -0.78
C THR A 85 11.05 -4.95 -2.27
N ALA A 86 12.09 -5.02 -3.10
CA ALA A 86 11.96 -4.88 -4.55
C ALA A 86 11.07 -5.98 -5.16
N GLU A 87 11.21 -7.23 -4.72
CA GLU A 87 10.37 -8.35 -5.15
C GLU A 87 8.89 -8.12 -4.80
N LEU A 88 8.58 -7.63 -3.59
CA LEU A 88 7.21 -7.32 -3.17
C LEU A 88 6.59 -6.18 -3.98
N ALA A 89 7.37 -5.14 -4.28
CA ALA A 89 6.93 -4.03 -5.14
C ALA A 89 6.69 -4.53 -6.58
N GLN A 90 7.62 -5.32 -7.12
CA GLN A 90 7.52 -5.89 -8.46
C GLN A 90 6.29 -6.78 -8.62
N ALA A 91 6.02 -7.67 -7.65
CA ALA A 91 4.82 -8.49 -7.64
C ALA A 91 3.53 -7.65 -7.70
N SER A 92 3.51 -6.50 -7.02
CA SER A 92 2.38 -5.57 -7.08
C SER A 92 2.29 -4.85 -8.43
N PHE A 93 3.41 -4.47 -9.06
CA PHE A 93 3.39 -3.90 -10.41
C PHE A 93 2.83 -4.87 -11.44
N ASP A 94 3.28 -6.12 -11.42
CA ASP A 94 2.85 -7.14 -12.38
C ASP A 94 1.36 -7.47 -12.19
N LYS A 95 0.89 -7.47 -10.93
CA LYS A 95 -0.53 -7.63 -10.65
C LYS A 95 -1.34 -6.42 -11.12
N LEU A 96 -0.89 -5.19 -10.93
CA LEU A 96 -1.60 -3.99 -11.37
C LEU A 96 -1.65 -3.85 -12.90
N LYS A 97 -0.64 -4.36 -13.63
CA LYS A 97 -0.65 -4.41 -15.10
C LYS A 97 -1.66 -5.43 -15.65
N SER A 98 -1.77 -6.60 -15.00
CA SER A 98 -2.57 -7.72 -15.48
C SER A 98 -4.01 -7.73 -14.97
N ALA A 99 -4.25 -7.24 -13.75
CA ALA A 99 -5.56 -7.24 -13.13
C ALA A 99 -6.54 -6.31 -13.85
N ARG A 100 -7.82 -6.70 -13.82
CA ARG A 100 -8.94 -5.91 -14.35
C ARG A 100 -10.02 -5.70 -13.30
N ASP A 101 -10.05 -6.54 -12.27
CA ASP A 101 -10.99 -6.43 -11.16
C ASP A 101 -10.59 -5.34 -10.16
N VAL A 102 -11.60 -4.72 -9.55
CA VAL A 102 -11.44 -3.62 -8.59
C VAL A 102 -10.74 -4.07 -7.31
N ALA A 103 -10.99 -5.30 -6.84
CA ALA A 103 -10.41 -5.81 -5.60
C ALA A 103 -8.87 -5.85 -5.68
N SER A 104 -8.33 -6.51 -6.72
CA SER A 104 -6.89 -6.60 -6.94
C SER A 104 -6.25 -5.23 -7.18
N ARG A 105 -6.89 -4.37 -8.00
CA ARG A 105 -6.37 -3.02 -8.29
C ARG A 105 -6.28 -2.15 -7.04
N THR A 106 -7.29 -2.20 -6.17
CA THR A 106 -7.31 -1.42 -4.91
C THR A 106 -6.30 -1.96 -3.89
N GLY A 107 -6.27 -3.28 -3.66
CA GLY A 107 -5.37 -3.88 -2.68
C GLY A 107 -3.90 -3.70 -3.03
N HIS A 108 -3.52 -3.92 -4.29
CA HIS A 108 -2.13 -3.72 -4.71
C HIS A 108 -1.73 -2.25 -4.83
N SER A 109 -2.67 -1.32 -5.13
CA SER A 109 -2.38 0.12 -5.05
C SER A 109 -2.02 0.52 -3.62
N LEU A 110 -2.83 0.10 -2.65
CA LEU A 110 -2.58 0.38 -1.24
C LEU A 110 -1.28 -0.27 -0.75
N ALA A 111 -1.00 -1.51 -1.18
CA ALA A 111 0.22 -2.22 -0.84
C ALA A 111 1.49 -1.44 -1.26
N LEU A 112 1.49 -0.82 -2.45
CA LEU A 112 2.58 0.06 -2.87
C LEU A 112 2.73 1.26 -1.92
N GLY A 113 1.62 1.94 -1.59
CA GLY A 113 1.63 3.06 -0.64
C GLY A 113 2.19 2.66 0.73
N CYS A 114 1.77 1.52 1.28
CA CYS A 114 2.25 1.02 2.57
C CYS A 114 3.73 0.60 2.53
N LEU A 115 4.21 0.00 1.44
CA LEU A 115 5.64 -0.33 1.27
C LEU A 115 6.51 0.91 1.37
N HIS A 116 6.18 1.96 0.60
CA HIS A 116 6.89 3.24 0.64
C HIS A 116 6.74 3.97 1.98
N ARG A 117 5.58 3.87 2.62
CA ARG A 117 5.35 4.47 3.94
C ARG A 117 6.30 3.94 5.01
N TYR A 118 6.53 2.63 5.03
CA TYR A 118 7.26 1.99 6.13
C TYR A 118 8.74 1.74 5.85
N VAL A 119 9.10 1.52 4.59
CA VAL A 119 10.50 1.31 4.19
C VAL A 119 11.14 2.64 3.74
N GLY A 120 10.34 3.69 3.51
CA GLY A 120 10.79 4.99 3.03
C GLY A 120 11.11 4.95 1.53
N GLY A 121 12.06 5.78 1.11
CA GLY A 121 12.67 5.67 -0.21
C GLY A 121 13.27 4.28 -0.38
N LEU A 122 12.49 3.37 -0.98
CA LEU A 122 12.89 1.99 -1.23
C LEU A 122 14.31 1.97 -1.83
N GLY A 123 15.05 0.89 -1.62
CA GLY A 123 16.44 0.70 -2.08
C GLY A 123 16.76 0.92 -3.57
N SER A 124 15.87 1.56 -4.35
CA SER A 124 16.19 2.31 -5.57
C SER A 124 15.11 3.36 -5.86
N ALA A 125 15.52 4.57 -6.27
CA ALA A 125 14.63 5.63 -6.80
C ALA A 125 13.76 5.15 -7.98
N GLN A 126 14.17 4.07 -8.67
CA GLN A 126 13.42 3.47 -9.77
C GLN A 126 12.07 2.88 -9.34
N HIS A 127 12.01 2.17 -8.20
CA HIS A 127 10.76 1.60 -7.72
C HIS A 127 9.78 2.68 -7.25
N LEU A 128 10.30 3.78 -6.70
CA LEU A 128 9.51 4.96 -6.37
C LEU A 128 8.90 5.57 -7.62
N ASN A 129 9.71 5.86 -8.64
CA ASN A 129 9.24 6.40 -9.91
C ASN A 129 8.17 5.52 -10.56
N THR A 130 8.40 4.21 -10.60
CA THR A 130 7.45 3.23 -11.17
C THR A 130 6.13 3.20 -10.39
N SER A 131 6.21 3.17 -9.05
CA SER A 131 5.03 3.16 -8.19
C SER A 131 4.17 4.41 -8.40
N ILE A 132 4.80 5.60 -8.37
CA ILE A 132 4.09 6.87 -8.58
C ILE A 132 3.47 6.91 -9.97
N SER A 133 4.21 6.50 -11.02
CA SER A 133 3.69 6.49 -12.39
C SER A 133 2.46 5.60 -12.55
N ILE A 134 2.49 4.40 -11.97
CA ILE A 134 1.33 3.49 -11.97
C ILE A 134 0.16 4.10 -11.20
N LEU A 135 0.40 4.64 -10.01
CA LEU A 135 -0.67 5.19 -9.17
C LEU A 135 -1.30 6.46 -9.79
N LEU A 136 -0.51 7.32 -10.42
CA LEU A 136 -1.02 8.48 -11.17
C LEU A 136 -1.92 8.04 -12.32
N ALA A 137 -1.51 7.01 -13.08
CA ALA A 137 -2.32 6.46 -14.18
C ALA A 137 -3.63 5.84 -13.67
N LEU A 138 -3.57 5.06 -12.59
CA LEU A 138 -4.76 4.45 -11.98
C LEU A 138 -5.72 5.47 -11.38
N ALA A 139 -5.19 6.53 -10.76
CA ALA A 139 -6.00 7.62 -10.23
C ALA A 139 -6.66 8.45 -11.34
N HIS A 140 -6.04 8.53 -12.52
CA HIS A 140 -6.64 9.19 -13.69
C HIS A 140 -7.69 8.34 -14.41
N ASP A 141 -7.71 7.02 -14.22
CA ASP A 141 -8.66 6.11 -14.88
C ASP A 141 -10.07 6.23 -14.27
N HIS A 142 -11.01 6.80 -15.03
CA HIS A 142 -12.41 6.98 -14.62
C HIS A 142 -13.26 5.69 -14.64
N ALA A 143 -12.70 4.54 -15.01
CA ALA A 143 -13.44 3.27 -15.05
C ALA A 143 -13.98 2.84 -13.67
N SER A 144 -13.32 3.24 -12.57
CA SER A 144 -13.76 2.89 -11.21
C SER A 144 -13.37 3.95 -10.19
N PRO A 145 -14.34 4.68 -9.60
CA PRO A 145 -14.08 5.66 -8.54
C PRO A 145 -13.38 5.04 -7.33
N GLN A 146 -13.68 3.77 -7.03
CA GLN A 146 -13.03 3.06 -5.92
C GLN A 146 -11.54 2.85 -6.19
N VAL A 147 -11.14 2.50 -7.41
CA VAL A 147 -9.72 2.40 -7.77
C VAL A 147 -9.05 3.77 -7.64
N GLN A 148 -9.70 4.84 -8.13
CA GLN A 148 -9.16 6.19 -8.01
C GLN A 148 -8.89 6.59 -6.55
N VAL A 149 -9.86 6.35 -5.65
CA VAL A 149 -9.74 6.62 -4.21
C VAL A 149 -8.51 5.92 -3.62
N TRP A 150 -8.35 4.62 -3.87
CA TRP A 150 -7.23 3.86 -3.29
C TRP A 150 -5.88 4.19 -3.90
N SER A 151 -5.83 4.54 -5.19
CA SER A 151 -4.60 5.02 -5.83
C SER A 151 -4.19 6.41 -5.32
N LEU A 152 -5.15 7.33 -5.14
CA LEU A 152 -4.92 8.63 -4.51
C LEU A 152 -4.49 8.46 -3.05
N HIS A 153 -5.12 7.56 -2.30
CA HIS A 153 -4.72 7.30 -0.93
C HIS A 153 -3.30 6.76 -0.85
N ALA A 154 -2.90 5.85 -1.75
CA ALA A 154 -1.52 5.39 -1.83
C ALA A 154 -0.53 6.52 -2.17
N LEU A 155 -0.88 7.43 -3.09
CA LEU A 155 -0.08 8.64 -3.37
C LEU A 155 0.04 9.54 -2.14
N TYR A 156 -1.04 9.71 -1.37
CA TYR A 156 -1.00 10.44 -0.10
C TYR A 156 -0.01 9.81 0.87
N LEU A 157 -0.05 8.48 1.07
CA LEU A 157 0.88 7.79 1.97
C LEU A 157 2.34 8.01 1.54
N MET A 158 2.61 7.98 0.23
CA MET A 158 3.95 8.18 -0.33
C MET A 158 4.45 9.62 -0.23
N ALA A 159 3.56 10.61 -0.40
CA ALA A 159 3.90 12.02 -0.24
C ALA A 159 4.16 12.36 1.24
N ASP A 160 3.24 11.93 2.12
CA ASP A 160 3.29 12.18 3.57
C ASP A 160 4.56 11.59 4.22
N SER A 161 5.00 10.42 3.78
CA SER A 161 6.22 9.78 4.30
C SER A 161 7.49 10.06 3.49
N GLY A 162 7.36 10.57 2.26
CA GLY A 162 8.47 10.61 1.29
C GLY A 162 9.46 11.77 1.52
N GLY A 163 9.02 12.83 2.20
CA GLY A 163 9.85 14.01 2.44
C GLY A 163 10.52 14.54 1.15
N PRO A 164 11.79 14.97 1.18
CA PRO A 164 12.47 15.52 0.02
C PRO A 164 12.50 14.61 -1.22
N MET A 165 12.35 13.29 -1.05
CA MET A 165 12.35 12.34 -2.16
C MET A 165 11.10 12.46 -3.04
N PHE A 166 10.00 13.02 -2.52
CA PHE A 166 8.78 13.21 -3.30
C PHE A 166 8.81 14.49 -4.17
N ARG A 167 9.81 15.39 -3.98
CA ARG A 167 9.88 16.70 -4.65
C ARG A 167 9.74 16.63 -6.16
N GLY A 168 10.41 15.67 -6.81
CA GLY A 168 10.34 15.47 -8.27
C GLY A 168 8.96 15.03 -8.78
N TYR A 169 8.03 14.69 -7.88
CA TYR A 169 6.70 14.19 -8.21
C TYR A 169 5.58 15.14 -7.78
N VAL A 170 5.91 16.28 -7.15
CA VAL A 170 4.93 17.30 -6.73
C VAL A 170 4.15 17.84 -7.94
N GLU A 171 4.85 18.27 -8.99
CA GLU A 171 4.21 18.84 -10.18
C GLU A 171 3.32 17.83 -10.95
N PRO A 172 3.75 16.58 -11.22
CA PRO A 172 2.87 15.56 -11.77
C PRO A 172 1.64 15.27 -10.92
N THR A 173 1.79 15.27 -9.59
CA THR A 173 0.69 15.00 -8.64
C THR A 173 -0.31 16.15 -8.59
N LEU A 174 0.17 17.41 -8.60
CA LEU A 174 -0.68 18.61 -8.71
C LEU A 174 -1.46 18.64 -10.02
N SER A 175 -0.77 18.33 -11.13
CA SER A 175 -1.39 18.26 -12.46
C SER A 175 -2.53 17.23 -12.50
N LEU A 176 -2.32 16.07 -11.88
CA LEU A 176 -3.38 15.07 -11.74
C LEU A 176 -4.53 15.60 -10.86
N ALA A 177 -4.23 16.18 -9.69
CA ALA A 177 -5.25 16.72 -8.80
C ALA A 177 -6.16 17.73 -9.50
N LEU A 178 -5.57 18.67 -10.26
CA LEU A 178 -6.33 19.64 -11.05
C LEU A 178 -7.22 18.96 -12.09
N LYS A 179 -6.68 17.99 -12.85
CA LYS A 179 -7.46 17.24 -13.84
C LYS A 179 -8.64 16.51 -13.19
N LEU A 180 -8.44 15.91 -12.03
CA LEU A 180 -9.51 15.19 -11.32
C LEU A 180 -10.59 16.14 -10.81
N LEU A 181 -10.21 17.28 -10.21
CA LEU A 181 -11.17 18.30 -9.76
C LEU A 181 -12.04 18.84 -10.91
N LEU A 182 -11.50 18.93 -12.12
CA LEU A 182 -12.21 19.41 -13.30
C LEU A 182 -13.06 18.34 -14.02
N SER A 183 -12.71 17.05 -13.88
CA SER A 183 -13.31 15.97 -14.69
C SER A 183 -14.15 14.96 -13.91
N VAL A 184 -13.89 14.78 -12.60
CA VAL A 184 -14.61 13.79 -11.78
C VAL A 184 -15.96 14.36 -11.35
N PRO A 185 -17.08 13.64 -11.59
CA PRO A 185 -18.41 14.07 -11.14
C PRO A 185 -18.45 14.44 -9.65
N HIS A 186 -19.18 15.50 -9.29
CA HIS A 186 -19.31 15.95 -7.90
C HIS A 186 -19.95 14.90 -6.96
N SER A 187 -20.72 13.96 -7.51
CA SER A 187 -21.28 12.83 -6.75
C SER A 187 -20.22 11.87 -6.22
N HIS A 188 -19.02 11.83 -6.81
CA HIS A 188 -17.90 11.00 -6.33
C HIS A 188 -17.12 11.71 -5.22
N VAL A 189 -17.80 12.01 -4.12
CA VAL A 189 -17.27 12.80 -3.00
C VAL A 189 -15.96 12.21 -2.43
N ASP A 190 -15.85 10.89 -2.34
CA ASP A 190 -14.67 10.21 -1.80
C ASP A 190 -13.40 10.46 -2.63
N VAL A 191 -13.54 10.61 -3.95
CA VAL A 191 -12.42 10.94 -4.84
C VAL A 191 -11.95 12.35 -4.55
N HIS A 192 -12.87 13.32 -4.48
CA HIS A 192 -12.56 14.72 -4.14
C HIS A 192 -11.91 14.87 -2.76
N GLN A 193 -12.41 14.14 -1.75
CA GLN A 193 -11.80 14.10 -0.43
C GLN A 193 -10.37 13.54 -0.47
N CYS A 194 -10.13 12.49 -1.24
CA CYS A 194 -8.79 11.93 -1.39
C CYS A 194 -7.84 12.87 -2.14
N VAL A 195 -8.32 13.61 -3.15
CA VAL A 195 -7.53 14.68 -3.78
C VAL A 195 -7.11 15.71 -2.72
N GLY A 196 -8.03 16.16 -1.86
CA GLY A 196 -7.70 17.09 -0.76
C GLY A 196 -6.63 16.56 0.20
N LYS A 197 -6.67 15.27 0.54
CA LYS A 197 -5.64 14.62 1.38
C LYS A 197 -4.27 14.62 0.70
N VAL A 198 -4.21 14.27 -0.59
CA VAL A 198 -2.97 14.28 -1.37
C VAL A 198 -2.40 15.70 -1.44
N LEU A 199 -3.25 16.70 -1.73
CA LEU A 199 -2.86 18.11 -1.75
C LEU A 199 -2.28 18.59 -0.42
N THR A 200 -2.87 18.15 0.70
CA THR A 200 -2.36 18.48 2.04
C THR A 200 -0.96 17.93 2.25
N ALA A 201 -0.71 16.67 1.90
CA ALA A 201 0.61 16.06 2.06
C ALA A 201 1.68 16.74 1.20
N ILE A 202 1.41 17.01 -0.07
CA ILE A 202 2.41 17.62 -0.98
C ILE A 202 2.75 19.07 -0.62
N ILE A 203 1.83 19.84 -0.01
CA ILE A 203 2.12 21.21 0.45
C ILE A 203 3.13 21.21 1.61
N THR A 204 3.15 20.13 2.39
CA THR A 204 4.07 19.97 3.53
C THR A 204 5.40 19.30 3.17
N THR A 205 5.61 18.94 1.90
CA THR A 205 6.75 18.16 1.41
C THR A 205 7.86 19.01 0.78
#